data_AF-A0A1A7R3L2-F1
#
_entry.id   AF-A0A1A7R3L2-F1
#
_cell.length_a   1.000
_cell.length_b   1.000
_cell.length_c   1.000
_cell.angle_alpha   90.00
_cell.angle_beta   90.00
_cell.angle_gamma   90.00
#
_symmetry.space_group_name_H-M   'P 1'
#
loop_
_entity.id
_entity.type
_entity.pdbx_description
1 polymer ?
#
loop_
_entity_poly.entity_id
_entity_poly.type
_entity_poly.pdbx_seq_one_letter_code
_entity_poly.pdbx_strand_id
1 'polypeptide(L)'
;MNILQNLKKSGDIKVRVTHNDTKISNVLFHKHDIGLCLIDTDTVMSGIVHYDFGDAIRTICNTAAEDDTNLDLVEFNVDYFNAFTKGFLKKMETSLSPVELKYLPLGAKTMIFIIGLRFLTDFLNGDV
;
A
#
# COMPACT_ATOMS: atom_id res chain seq x y z
N MET A 1 -11.78 12.26 8.47
CA MET A 1 -10.79 11.50 7.69
C MET A 1 -9.59 11.14 8.56
N ASN A 2 -9.75 10.24 9.54
CA ASN A 2 -8.64 9.80 10.39
C ASN A 2 -8.90 8.46 11.11
N ILE A 3 -9.68 7.55 10.52
CA ILE A 3 -10.06 6.29 11.19
C ILE A 3 -8.82 5.48 11.57
N LEU A 4 -7.93 5.21 10.60
CA LEU A 4 -6.69 4.46 10.86
C LEU A 4 -5.79 5.16 11.88
N GLN A 5 -5.67 6.49 11.83
CA GLN A 5 -4.87 7.24 12.80
C GLN A 5 -5.48 7.23 14.21
N ASN A 6 -6.80 7.30 14.31
CA ASN A 6 -7.50 7.23 15.60
C ASN A 6 -7.32 5.83 16.21
N LEU A 7 -7.50 4.77 15.41
CA LEU A 7 -7.25 3.39 15.84
C LEU A 7 -5.78 3.16 16.24
N LYS A 8 -4.84 3.78 15.51
CA LYS A 8 -3.41 3.74 15.87
C LYS A 8 -3.16 4.42 17.21
N LYS A 9 -3.76 5.60 17.43
CA LYS A 9 -3.61 6.39 18.67
C LYS A 9 -4.28 5.73 19.88
N SER A 10 -5.42 5.08 19.70
CA SER A 10 -6.10 4.35 20.78
C SER A 10 -5.44 3.02 21.11
N GLY A 11 -4.61 2.48 20.21
CA GLY A 11 -3.97 1.17 20.37
C GLY A 11 -4.83 0.01 19.87
N ASP A 12 -5.97 0.28 19.21
CA ASP A 12 -6.86 -0.75 18.65
C ASP A 12 -6.24 -1.49 17.44
N ILE A 13 -5.25 -0.87 16.79
CA ILE A 13 -4.41 -1.52 15.78
C ILE A 13 -2.94 -1.47 16.19
N LYS A 14 -2.22 -2.54 15.87
CA LYS A 14 -0.84 -2.73 16.32
C LYS A 14 0.13 -1.88 15.50
N VAL A 15 0.96 -1.12 16.21
CA VAL A 15 2.17 -0.51 15.63
C VAL A 15 3.23 -1.59 15.43
N ARG A 16 3.85 -1.62 14.25
CA ARG A 16 4.86 -2.61 13.85
C ARG A 16 5.89 -1.96 12.93
N VAL A 17 7.02 -2.64 12.71
CA VAL A 17 7.95 -2.24 11.65
C VAL A 17 7.26 -2.45 10.31
N THR A 18 7.30 -1.44 9.46
CA THR A 18 6.71 -1.42 8.11
C THR A 18 7.76 -0.93 7.11
N HIS A 19 7.60 -1.31 5.85
CA HIS A 19 8.48 -0.90 4.76
C HIS A 19 8.22 0.53 4.29
N ASN A 20 6.94 0.93 4.27
CA ASN A 20 6.40 2.23 3.86
C ASN A 20 6.59 2.65 2.40
N ASP A 21 7.26 1.83 1.59
CA ASP A 21 7.33 1.94 0.13
C ASP A 21 7.31 0.55 -0.53
N THR A 22 6.12 -0.05 -0.57
CA THR A 22 5.89 -1.43 -1.02
C THR A 22 5.37 -1.50 -2.45
N LYS A 23 5.70 -0.49 -3.27
CA LYS A 23 5.42 -0.53 -4.71
C LYS A 23 5.98 -1.81 -5.33
N ILE A 24 5.30 -2.36 -6.34
CA ILE A 24 5.69 -3.64 -6.94
C ILE A 24 7.12 -3.64 -7.51
N SER A 25 7.62 -2.48 -7.95
CA SER A 25 9.00 -2.32 -8.44
C SER A 25 10.06 -2.50 -7.34
N ASN A 26 9.68 -2.42 -6.06
CA ASN A 26 10.56 -2.71 -4.92
C ASN A 26 10.55 -4.20 -4.52
N VAL A 27 9.86 -5.07 -5.27
CA VAL A 27 9.87 -6.53 -5.07
C VAL A 27 10.69 -7.19 -6.17
N LEU A 28 11.76 -7.89 -5.81
CA LEU A 28 12.53 -8.69 -6.75
C LEU A 28 11.91 -10.07 -6.92
N PHE A 29 11.74 -10.48 -8.18
CA PHE A 29 11.27 -11.80 -8.56
C PHE A 29 12.37 -12.59 -9.27
N HIS A 30 12.43 -13.88 -8.98
CA HIS A 30 13.21 -14.84 -9.76
C HIS A 30 12.60 -14.96 -11.16
N LYS A 31 13.39 -15.42 -12.14
CA LYS A 31 12.94 -15.73 -13.52
C LYS A 31 11.81 -16.79 -13.64
N HIS A 32 11.40 -17.38 -12.52
CA HIS A 32 10.33 -18.38 -12.44
C HIS A 32 9.17 -17.88 -11.57
N ASP A 33 8.98 -16.55 -11.50
CA ASP A 33 7.90 -15.87 -10.76
C ASP A 33 7.86 -16.15 -9.26
N ILE A 34 9.02 -16.42 -8.66
CA ILE A 34 9.18 -16.61 -7.21
C ILE A 34 9.67 -15.31 -6.61
N GLY A 35 8.94 -14.73 -5.65
CA GLY A 35 9.41 -13.55 -4.91
C GLY A 35 10.69 -13.86 -4.13
N LEU A 36 11.74 -13.06 -4.33
CA LEU A 36 13.05 -13.21 -3.71
C LEU A 36 13.18 -12.36 -2.46
N CYS A 37 13.00 -11.05 -2.59
CA CYS A 37 13.11 -10.10 -1.49
C CYS A 37 12.46 -8.75 -1.84
N LEU A 38 12.27 -7.94 -0.79
CA LEU A 38 12.05 -6.50 -0.91
C LEU A 38 13.41 -5.79 -0.95
N ILE A 39 13.48 -4.70 -1.72
CA ILE A 39 14.59 -3.75 -1.78
C ILE A 39 14.10 -2.36 -1.37
N ASP A 40 14.98 -1.35 -1.38
CA ASP A 40 14.63 0.05 -1.06
C ASP A 40 14.18 0.21 0.40
N THR A 41 15.07 -0.14 1.33
CA THR A 41 14.78 -0.20 2.78
C THR A 41 14.92 1.15 3.51
N ASP A 42 15.11 2.24 2.77
CA ASP A 42 15.39 3.57 3.36
C ASP A 42 14.19 4.13 4.13
N THR A 43 12.98 3.70 3.79
CA THR A 43 11.74 4.10 4.46
C THR A 43 11.26 3.11 5.52
N VAL A 44 12.07 2.11 5.90
CA VAL A 44 11.71 1.17 6.96
C VAL A 44 11.63 1.90 8.29
N MET A 45 10.43 1.94 8.88
CA MET A 45 10.19 2.62 10.15
C MET A 45 8.96 2.06 10.87
N SER A 46 8.58 2.68 11.98
CA SER A 46 7.41 2.30 12.76
C SER A 46 6.11 2.79 12.09
N GLY A 47 5.19 1.87 11.79
CA GLY A 47 3.95 2.15 11.11
C GLY A 47 2.83 1.17 11.49
N ILE A 48 1.83 1.07 10.62
CA ILE A 48 0.73 0.11 10.73
C ILE A 48 0.65 -0.69 9.43
N VAL A 49 0.22 -1.94 9.52
CA VAL A 49 0.17 -2.87 8.36
C VAL A 49 -0.62 -2.33 7.17
N HIS A 50 -1.58 -1.44 7.43
CA HIS A 50 -2.44 -0.79 6.44
C HIS A 50 -1.65 0.07 5.44
N TYR A 51 -0.51 0.63 5.83
CA TYR A 51 0.31 1.47 4.95
C TYR A 51 1.01 0.62 3.90
N ASP A 52 1.74 -0.43 4.30
CA ASP A 52 2.37 -1.38 3.36
C ASP A 52 1.31 -2.07 2.48
N PHE A 53 0.21 -2.54 3.06
CA PHE A 53 -0.86 -3.15 2.26
C PHE A 53 -1.45 -2.17 1.23
N GLY A 54 -1.69 -0.93 1.66
CA GLY A 54 -2.30 0.09 0.82
C GLY A 54 -1.40 0.59 -0.30
N ASP A 55 -0.11 0.77 -0.02
CA ASP A 55 0.86 1.25 -1.00
C ASP A 55 1.19 0.19 -2.05
N ALA A 56 1.25 -1.09 -1.66
CA ALA A 56 1.33 -2.19 -2.62
C ALA A 56 0.12 -2.18 -3.57
N ILE A 57 -1.11 -2.09 -3.03
CA ILE A 57 -2.34 -2.06 -3.85
C ILE A 57 -2.37 -0.88 -4.81
N ARG A 58 -1.95 0.31 -4.37
CA ARG A 58 -1.93 1.52 -5.18
C ARG A 58 -1.20 1.29 -6.51
N THR A 59 -0.11 0.53 -6.50
CA THR A 59 0.66 0.23 -7.72
C THR A 59 0.21 -1.04 -8.42
N ILE A 60 -0.10 -2.10 -7.67
CA ILE A 60 -0.45 -3.41 -8.24
C ILE A 60 -1.82 -3.38 -8.92
N CYS A 61 -2.77 -2.62 -8.40
CA CYS A 61 -4.16 -2.65 -8.86
C CYS A 61 -4.48 -1.54 -9.87
N ASN A 62 -3.53 -0.69 -10.25
CA ASN A 62 -3.72 0.26 -11.34
C ASN A 62 -3.49 -0.46 -12.69
N THR A 63 -4.37 -0.24 -13.66
CA THR A 63 -4.25 -0.81 -15.02
C THR A 63 -3.36 0.01 -15.95
N ALA A 64 -2.97 1.21 -15.53
CA ALA A 64 -2.08 2.11 -16.25
C ALA A 64 -0.79 2.39 -15.45
N ALA A 65 0.15 3.10 -16.08
CA ALA A 65 1.28 3.68 -15.36
C ALA A 65 0.82 4.73 -14.35
N GLU A 66 1.65 5.03 -13.35
CA GLU A 66 1.32 6.03 -12.32
C GLU A 66 1.17 7.45 -12.89
N ASP A 67 1.95 7.75 -13.93
CA ASP A 67 2.05 9.04 -14.62
C ASP A 67 1.32 9.03 -15.98
N ASP A 68 0.43 8.07 -16.21
CA ASP A 68 -0.31 7.98 -17.47
C ASP A 68 -1.26 9.19 -17.64
N THR A 69 -1.08 9.91 -18.75
CA THR A 69 -1.90 11.08 -19.08
C THR A 69 -3.27 10.71 -19.65
N ASN A 70 -3.45 9.46 -20.13
CA ASN A 70 -4.71 8.97 -20.64
C ASN A 70 -5.55 8.34 -19.51
N LEU A 71 -6.40 9.16 -18.90
CA LEU A 71 -7.24 8.74 -17.77
C LEU A 71 -8.25 7.63 -18.10
N ASP A 72 -8.56 7.40 -19.38
CA ASP A 72 -9.43 6.30 -19.80
C ASP A 72 -8.79 4.91 -19.58
N LEU A 73 -7.46 4.87 -19.39
CA LEU A 73 -6.73 3.63 -19.05
C LEU A 73 -6.61 3.40 -17.54
N VAL A 74 -6.93 4.41 -16.72
CA VAL A 74 -6.74 4.38 -15.27
C VAL A 74 -7.95 3.75 -14.60
N GLU A 75 -7.86 2.44 -14.34
CA GLU A 75 -8.89 1.68 -13.64
C GLU A 75 -8.30 0.96 -12.41
N PHE A 76 -9.19 0.66 -11.46
CA PHE A 76 -8.85 -0.19 -10.32
C PHE A 76 -9.20 -1.65 -10.61
N ASN A 77 -8.18 -2.48 -10.80
CA ASN A 77 -8.34 -3.90 -11.08
C ASN A 77 -8.67 -4.70 -9.80
N VAL A 78 -9.93 -5.07 -9.66
CA VAL A 78 -10.46 -5.82 -8.50
C VAL A 78 -9.90 -7.25 -8.44
N ASP A 79 -9.61 -7.88 -9.58
CA ASP A 79 -9.03 -9.23 -9.61
C ASP A 79 -7.61 -9.23 -9.05
N TYR A 80 -6.82 -8.21 -9.37
CA TYR A 80 -5.49 -8.02 -8.82
C TYR A 80 -5.54 -7.73 -7.31
N PHE A 81 -6.49 -6.90 -6.87
CA PHE A 81 -6.73 -6.67 -5.45
C PHE A 81 -7.04 -7.98 -4.71
N ASN A 82 -7.93 -8.80 -5.25
CA ASN A 82 -8.30 -10.09 -4.65
C ASN A 82 -7.12 -11.07 -4.62
N ALA A 83 -6.35 -11.16 -5.70
CA ALA A 83 -5.18 -12.02 -5.80
C ALA A 83 -4.08 -11.61 -4.80
N PHE A 84 -3.75 -10.32 -4.75
CA PHE A 84 -2.77 -9.77 -3.82
C PHE A 84 -3.23 -9.96 -2.36
N THR A 85 -4.48 -9.61 -2.05
CA THR A 85 -5.05 -9.75 -0.70
C THR A 85 -4.99 -11.20 -0.23
N LYS A 86 -5.35 -12.16 -1.09
CA LYS A 86 -5.24 -13.60 -0.77
C LYS A 86 -3.80 -14.01 -0.48
N GLY A 87 -2.83 -13.57 -1.31
CA GLY A 87 -1.41 -13.85 -1.11
C GLY A 87 -0.87 -13.26 0.19
N PHE A 88 -1.23 -12.01 0.48
CA PHE A 88 -0.84 -11.28 1.68
C PHE A 88 -1.39 -11.93 2.94
N LEU A 89 -2.70 -12.21 2.97
CA LEU A 89 -3.36 -12.81 4.13
C LEU A 89 -2.89 -14.23 4.42
N LYS A 90 -2.51 -15.01 3.40
CA LYS A 90 -1.91 -16.35 3.60
C LYS A 90 -0.69 -16.33 4.55
N LYS A 91 0.02 -15.21 4.65
CA LYS A 91 1.15 -15.03 5.57
C LYS A 91 0.81 -14.18 6.79
N MET A 92 -0.05 -13.18 6.63
CA MET A 92 -0.27 -12.17 7.66
C MET A 92 -1.50 -12.43 8.54
N GLU A 93 -2.50 -13.19 8.10
CA GLU A 93 -3.80 -13.31 8.76
C GLU A 93 -3.70 -13.64 10.25
N THR A 94 -2.83 -14.59 10.64
CA THR A 94 -2.63 -14.98 12.05
C THR A 94 -1.93 -13.91 12.91
N SER A 95 -1.29 -12.91 12.28
CA SER A 95 -0.62 -11.78 12.91
C SER A 95 -1.50 -10.52 12.99
N LEU A 96 -2.71 -10.56 12.41
CA LEU A 96 -3.63 -9.43 12.34
C LEU A 96 -4.77 -9.58 13.34
N SER A 97 -5.09 -8.51 14.04
CA SER A 97 -6.29 -8.45 14.87
C SER A 97 -7.56 -8.39 14.01
N PRO A 98 -8.73 -8.75 14.55
CA PRO A 98 -10.00 -8.56 13.85
C PRO A 98 -10.25 -7.10 13.42
N VAL A 99 -9.75 -6.13 14.19
CA VAL A 99 -9.85 -4.71 13.86
C VAL A 99 -8.93 -4.36 12.68
N GLU A 100 -7.68 -4.85 12.69
CA GLU A 100 -6.76 -4.67 11.55
C GLU A 100 -7.35 -5.27 10.27
N LEU A 101 -7.93 -6.48 10.32
CA LEU A 101 -8.57 -7.11 9.16
C LEU A 101 -9.79 -6.31 8.66
N LYS A 102 -10.66 -5.86 9.58
CA LYS A 102 -11.85 -5.07 9.23
C LYS A 102 -11.50 -3.79 8.48
N TYR A 103 -10.41 -3.13 8.87
CA TYR A 103 -10.00 -1.85 8.28
C TYR A 103 -8.90 -1.99 7.24
N LEU A 104 -8.41 -3.19 6.94
CA LEU A 104 -7.34 -3.42 5.96
C LEU A 104 -7.61 -2.78 4.59
N PRO A 105 -8.82 -2.90 3.98
CA PRO A 105 -9.11 -2.26 2.70
C PRO A 105 -9.08 -0.72 2.75
N LEU A 106 -9.25 -0.11 3.92
CA LEU A 106 -9.14 1.34 4.08
C LEU A 106 -7.69 1.82 3.88
N GLY A 107 -6.70 0.94 4.09
CA GLY A 107 -5.29 1.21 3.78
C GLY A 107 -5.08 1.62 2.33
N ALA A 108 -5.69 0.90 1.38
CA ALA A 108 -5.60 1.20 -0.05
C ALA A 108 -6.12 2.61 -0.37
N LYS A 109 -7.33 2.94 0.06
CA LYS A 109 -7.91 4.28 -0.14
C LYS A 109 -7.06 5.38 0.51
N THR A 110 -6.53 5.11 1.69
CA THR A 110 -5.72 6.07 2.45
C THR A 110 -4.40 6.36 1.74
N MET A 111 -3.67 5.33 1.29
CA MET A 111 -2.38 5.51 0.63
C MET A 111 -2.52 6.16 -0.74
N ILE A 112 -3.50 5.75 -1.56
CA ILE A 112 -3.80 6.40 -2.85
C ILE A 112 -4.04 7.91 -2.64
N PHE A 113 -4.87 8.26 -1.66
CA PHE A 113 -5.19 9.65 -1.36
C PHE A 113 -3.98 10.45 -0.87
N ILE A 114 -3.17 9.88 0.03
CA ILE A 114 -1.96 10.54 0.55
C ILE A 114 -0.96 10.79 -0.59
N ILE A 115 -0.71 9.80 -1.45
CA ILE A 115 0.25 9.94 -2.54
C ILE A 115 -0.24 10.97 -3.58
N GLY A 116 -1.52 10.94 -3.94
CA GLY A 116 -2.10 11.97 -4.83
C GLY A 116 -2.00 13.39 -4.24
N LEU A 117 -2.23 13.55 -2.94
CA LEU A 117 -2.02 14.84 -2.26
C LEU A 117 -0.55 15.26 -2.28
N ARG A 118 0.39 14.32 -2.12
CA ARG A 118 1.83 14.63 -2.20
C ARG A 118 2.20 15.10 -3.59
N PHE A 119 1.82 14.38 -4.65
CA PHE A 119 2.07 14.82 -6.03
C PHE A 119 1.48 16.21 -6.32
N LEU A 120 0.25 16.48 -5.87
CA LEU A 120 -0.34 17.80 -6.02
C LEU A 120 0.42 18.88 -5.23
N THR A 121 0.89 18.54 -4.03
CA THR A 121 1.67 19.46 -3.19
C THR A 121 3.02 19.77 -3.82
N ASP A 122 3.72 18.76 -4.32
CA ASP A 122 5.02 18.90 -4.99
C ASP A 122 4.87 19.77 -6.25
N PHE A 123 3.83 19.53 -7.05
CA PHE A 123 3.51 20.37 -8.21
C PHE A 123 3.26 21.84 -7.82
N LEU A 124 2.48 22.09 -6.77
CA LEU A 124 2.20 23.45 -6.29
C LEU A 124 3.44 24.14 -5.69
N ASN A 125 4.43 23.36 -5.25
CA ASN A 125 5.71 23.85 -4.75
C ASN A 125 6.78 23.98 -5.84
N GLY A 126 6.45 23.69 -7.10
CA GLY A 126 7.39 23.77 -8.23
C GLY A 126 8.31 22.56 -8.36
N ASP A 127 7.79 21.36 -8.11
CA ASP A 127 8.47 20.07 -8.26
C ASP A 127 9.71 19.90 -7.36
N VAL A 128 9.58 20.37 -6.11
CA VAL A 128 10.59 20.24 -5.03
C VAL A 128 10.28 19.05 -4.13
#